data_AF-A0A7C1H4J8-F1
#
_entry.id   AF-A0A7C1H4J8-F1
#
_cell.length_a   1.000
_cell.length_b   1.000
_cell.length_c   1.000
_cell.angle_alpha   90.00
_cell.angle_beta   90.00
_cell.angle_gamma   90.00
#
_symmetry.space_group_name_H-M   'P 1'
#
loop_
_entity.id
_entity.type
_entity.pdbx_description
1 polymer ?
#
loop_
_entity_poly.entity_id
_entity_poly.type
_entity_poly.pdbx_seq_one_letter_code
_entity_poly.pdbx_strand_id
1 'polypeptide(L)'
;MSKIVTLRRYVPERDYMRIRELIIETFPLHGGPFNWLIDRWNFCRFHVLPLHRYYSTNYFSVPTRPHMDHRDDLPLWQDSIGIWETAEGGILGVAHSENEEPGEAWIEIHPDYKYLYPEIIDYIEENLADRANGFGFVKLYVNDGDELEEIA
;
A
#
# COMPACT_ATOMS: atom_id res chain seq x y z
N MET A 1 15.82 -2.15 22.09
CA MET A 1 14.48 -2.15 22.72
C MET A 1 13.48 -2.13 21.59
N SER A 2 12.58 -3.10 21.50
CA SER A 2 11.49 -3.06 20.50
C SER A 2 10.64 -1.83 20.78
N LYS A 3 10.56 -0.89 19.83
CA LYS A 3 9.63 0.23 19.95
C LYS A 3 8.21 -0.35 19.91
N ILE A 4 7.30 0.23 20.68
CA ILE A 4 5.87 -0.08 20.55
C ILE A 4 5.42 0.48 19.20
N VAL A 5 4.88 -0.39 18.36
CA VAL A 5 4.31 -0.04 17.06
C VAL A 5 2.80 -0.18 17.14
N THR A 6 2.08 0.76 16.53
CA THR A 6 0.62 0.74 16.43
C THR A 6 0.17 0.90 14.99
N LEU A 7 -0.75 0.03 14.56
CA LEU A 7 -1.50 0.19 13.33
C LEU A 7 -2.61 1.23 13.51
N ARG A 8 -2.77 2.11 12.52
CA ARG A 8 -3.94 3.00 12.40
C ARG A 8 -4.26 3.32 10.94
N ARG A 9 -5.42 3.94 10.73
CA ARG A 9 -5.81 4.51 9.45
C ARG A 9 -4.99 5.74 9.10
N TYR A 10 -4.80 5.96 7.80
CA TYR A 10 -4.23 7.16 7.22
C TYR A 10 -5.10 8.40 7.50
N VAL A 11 -4.45 9.53 7.79
CA VAL A 11 -5.06 10.83 7.98
C VAL A 11 -4.38 11.82 7.02
N PRO A 12 -5.06 12.27 5.94
CA PRO A 12 -4.42 12.99 4.84
C PRO A 12 -3.60 14.21 5.26
N GLU A 13 -4.15 15.05 6.13
CA GLU A 13 -3.53 16.31 6.58
C GLU A 13 -2.29 16.07 7.45
N ARG A 14 -2.22 14.91 8.09
CA ARG A 14 -1.14 14.52 9.01
C ARG A 14 -0.06 13.75 8.26
N ASP A 15 -0.44 12.80 7.43
CA ASP A 15 0.44 11.71 7.01
C ASP A 15 1.01 11.88 5.62
N TYR A 16 0.37 12.66 4.75
CA TYR A 16 0.81 12.79 3.36
C TYR A 16 2.29 13.19 3.24
N MET A 17 2.74 14.12 4.07
CA MET A 17 4.14 14.56 4.10
C MET A 17 5.04 13.61 4.89
N ARG A 18 4.53 12.96 5.94
CA ARG A 18 5.30 12.02 6.77
C ARG A 18 5.62 10.71 6.05
N ILE A 19 4.74 10.26 5.15
CA ILE A 19 5.03 9.12 4.26
C ILE A 19 6.20 9.47 3.33
N ARG A 20 6.27 10.70 2.82
CA ARG A 20 7.43 11.14 2.03
C ARG A 20 8.71 11.13 2.84
N GLU A 21 8.65 11.43 4.13
CA GLU A 21 9.82 11.32 5.03
C GLU A 21 10.26 9.86 5.16
N LEU A 22 9.33 8.91 5.34
CA LEU A 22 9.63 7.47 5.30
C LEU A 22 10.30 7.07 4.00
N ILE A 23 9.76 7.49 2.84
CA ILE A 23 10.34 7.17 1.52
C ILE A 23 11.77 7.69 1.42
N ILE A 24 12.01 8.95 1.81
CA ILE A 24 13.35 9.56 1.79
C ILE A 24 14.33 8.77 2.66
N GLU A 25 13.91 8.43 3.88
CA GLU A 25 14.72 7.70 4.85
C GLU A 25 15.07 6.30 4.35
N THR A 26 14.09 5.58 3.80
CA THR A 26 14.22 4.16 3.48
C THR A 26 14.79 3.90 2.08
N PHE A 27 14.70 4.85 1.15
CA PHE A 27 15.25 4.71 -0.21
C PHE A 27 16.73 4.27 -0.24
N PRO A 28 17.68 4.90 0.47
CA PRO A 28 19.06 4.42 0.49
C PRO A 28 19.24 3.10 1.25
N LEU A 29 18.36 2.78 2.20
CA LEU A 29 18.48 1.57 3.04
C LEU A 29 18.08 0.30 2.27
N HIS A 30 17.17 0.42 1.30
CA HIS A 30 16.80 -0.65 0.37
C HIS A 30 17.75 -0.78 -0.82
N GLY A 31 18.84 -0.01 -0.86
CA GLY A 31 19.86 -0.11 -1.90
C GLY A 31 19.48 0.51 -3.26
N GLY A 32 18.49 1.40 -3.31
CA GLY A 32 18.12 2.14 -4.53
C GLY A 32 16.69 1.90 -5.01
N PRO A 33 16.43 1.73 -6.33
CA PRO A 33 15.07 1.77 -6.91
C PRO A 33 14.19 0.55 -6.58
N PHE A 34 14.55 -0.22 -5.55
CA PHE A 34 13.73 -1.29 -4.97
C PHE A 34 12.71 -0.76 -3.94
N ASN A 35 12.71 0.55 -3.68
CA ASN A 35 11.73 1.25 -2.86
C ASN A 35 10.81 2.15 -3.70
N TRP A 36 9.70 2.57 -3.10
CA TRP A 36 8.81 3.57 -3.68
C TRP A 36 9.53 4.90 -3.94
N LEU A 37 9.05 5.65 -4.93
CA LEU A 37 9.54 6.99 -5.22
C LEU A 37 8.53 8.03 -4.75
N ILE A 38 9.03 9.16 -4.25
CA ILE A 38 8.20 10.31 -3.86
C ILE A 38 7.33 10.77 -5.03
N ASP A 39 7.85 10.69 -6.27
CA ASP A 39 7.11 11.03 -7.47
C ASP A 39 5.92 10.09 -7.70
N ARG A 40 6.07 8.77 -7.44
CA ARG A 40 4.94 7.82 -7.52
C ARG A 40 3.88 8.11 -6.45
N TRP A 41 4.30 8.39 -5.22
CA TRP A 41 3.37 8.79 -4.15
C TRP A 41 2.56 10.04 -4.52
N ASN A 42 3.22 11.07 -5.07
CA ASN A 42 2.56 12.27 -5.55
C ASN A 42 1.67 12.01 -6.77
N PHE A 43 2.16 11.21 -7.73
CA PHE A 43 1.46 10.87 -8.96
C PHE A 43 0.17 10.11 -8.67
N CYS A 44 0.22 9.12 -7.78
CA CYS A 44 -0.94 8.37 -7.32
C CYS A 44 -2.03 9.33 -6.81
N ARG A 45 -1.68 10.17 -5.83
CA ARG A 45 -2.66 11.06 -5.19
C ARG A 45 -3.24 12.12 -6.14
N PHE A 46 -2.41 12.76 -6.96
CA PHE A 46 -2.81 13.96 -7.70
C PHE A 46 -3.11 13.72 -9.18
N HIS A 47 -2.72 12.57 -9.72
CA HIS A 47 -2.92 12.24 -11.13
C HIS A 47 -3.76 10.98 -11.33
N VAL A 48 -3.35 9.86 -10.73
CA VAL A 48 -4.04 8.58 -10.91
C VAL A 48 -5.46 8.66 -10.37
N LEU A 49 -5.62 8.88 -9.06
CA LEU A 49 -6.95 8.85 -8.44
C LEU A 49 -7.94 9.86 -9.03
N PRO A 50 -7.55 11.11 -9.41
CA PRO A 50 -8.50 12.05 -9.98
C PRO A 50 -8.84 11.81 -11.46
N LEU A 51 -7.97 11.13 -12.23
CA LEU A 51 -8.09 11.03 -13.69
C LEU A 51 -8.35 9.61 -14.20
N HIS A 52 -8.01 8.59 -13.42
CA HIS A 52 -8.14 7.20 -13.79
C HIS A 52 -9.61 6.77 -13.74
N ARG A 53 -10.20 6.55 -14.91
CA ARG A 53 -11.61 6.09 -15.07
C ARG A 53 -11.73 4.64 -15.53
N TYR A 54 -10.59 4.04 -15.85
CA TYR A 54 -10.52 2.71 -16.41
C TYR A 54 -10.20 1.73 -15.28
N TYR A 55 -10.89 0.60 -15.21
CA TYR A 55 -10.51 -0.51 -14.35
C TYR A 55 -10.40 -1.73 -15.25
N SER A 56 -9.26 -2.42 -15.22
CA SER A 56 -9.14 -3.69 -15.91
C SER A 56 -10.14 -4.68 -15.29
N THR A 57 -11.03 -5.24 -16.11
CA THR A 57 -12.10 -6.15 -15.64
C THR A 57 -11.73 -7.63 -15.76
N ASN A 58 -10.54 -7.93 -16.27
CA ASN A 58 -10.02 -9.29 -16.37
C ASN A 58 -8.50 -9.24 -16.32
N TYR A 59 -7.92 -9.70 -15.21
CA TYR A 59 -6.48 -9.79 -15.04
C TYR A 59 -6.15 -11.16 -14.44
N PHE A 60 -5.16 -11.87 -15.00
CA PHE A 60 -4.80 -13.26 -14.65
C PHE A 60 -5.95 -14.29 -14.60
N SER A 61 -7.02 -14.06 -15.36
CA SER A 61 -8.21 -14.95 -15.36
C SER A 61 -8.94 -15.04 -14.02
N VAL A 62 -8.65 -14.16 -13.06
CA VAL A 62 -9.41 -14.03 -11.82
C VAL A 62 -10.57 -13.06 -12.08
N PRO A 63 -11.81 -13.40 -11.67
CA PRO A 63 -12.91 -12.46 -11.75
C PRO A 63 -12.61 -11.23 -10.89
N THR A 64 -12.74 -10.03 -11.45
CA THR A 64 -12.66 -8.77 -10.70
C THR A 64 -14.06 -8.27 -10.38
N ARG A 65 -14.19 -7.33 -9.45
CA ARG A 65 -15.42 -6.55 -9.30
C ARG A 65 -15.85 -5.92 -10.64
N PRO A 66 -17.16 -5.71 -10.88
CA PRO A 66 -17.63 -5.02 -12.07
C PRO A 66 -17.03 -3.62 -12.20
N HIS A 67 -16.89 -3.15 -13.44
CA HIS A 67 -16.54 -1.75 -13.71
C HIS A 67 -17.62 -0.82 -13.13
N MET A 68 -17.18 0.32 -12.57
CA MET A 68 -18.06 1.37 -12.08
C MET A 68 -17.63 2.70 -12.70
N ASP A 69 -18.54 3.36 -13.43
CA ASP A 69 -18.27 4.62 -14.14
C ASP A 69 -17.89 5.78 -13.21
N HIS A 70 -18.37 5.73 -11.96
CA HIS A 70 -18.21 6.81 -10.97
C HIS A 70 -17.82 6.22 -9.63
N ARG A 71 -16.52 6.30 -9.33
CA ARG A 71 -15.99 6.01 -8.00
C ARG A 71 -15.50 7.30 -7.38
N ASP A 72 -15.79 7.48 -6.11
CA ASP A 72 -15.09 8.48 -5.31
C ASP A 72 -13.75 7.87 -4.87
N ASP A 73 -12.84 7.76 -5.85
CA ASP A 73 -11.60 6.99 -5.71
C ASP A 73 -10.66 7.60 -4.66
N LEU A 74 -10.72 8.92 -4.43
CA LEU A 74 -9.85 9.56 -3.46
C LEU A 74 -10.20 9.15 -2.01
N PRO A 75 -11.44 9.30 -1.49
CA PRO A 75 -11.80 8.78 -0.17
C PRO A 75 -11.60 7.27 -0.04
N LEU A 76 -11.99 6.49 -1.05
CA LEU A 76 -11.78 5.03 -1.04
C LEU A 76 -10.30 4.67 -0.89
N TRP A 77 -9.43 5.32 -1.65
CA TRP A 77 -7.99 5.14 -1.54
C TRP A 77 -7.48 5.56 -0.17
N GLN A 78 -7.87 6.75 0.32
CA GLN A 78 -7.46 7.26 1.63
C GLN A 78 -7.85 6.32 2.79
N ASP A 79 -9.06 5.78 2.76
CA ASP A 79 -9.59 4.89 3.80
C ASP A 79 -8.90 3.51 3.80
N SER A 80 -8.36 3.09 2.64
CA SER A 80 -7.69 1.81 2.46
C SER A 80 -6.24 1.78 2.95
N ILE A 81 -5.62 2.94 3.20
CA ILE A 81 -4.20 3.03 3.58
C ILE A 81 -4.00 2.69 5.06
N GLY A 82 -3.12 1.72 5.31
CA GLY A 82 -2.66 1.33 6.64
C GLY A 82 -1.35 2.03 7.00
N ILE A 83 -1.24 2.51 8.24
CA ILE A 83 -0.05 3.16 8.77
C ILE A 83 0.42 2.44 10.03
N TRP A 84 1.68 2.03 10.04
CA TRP A 84 2.39 1.54 11.21
C TRP A 84 3.30 2.65 11.73
N GLU A 85 3.06 3.09 12.96
CA GLU A 85 3.85 4.15 13.59
C GLU A 85 4.35 3.78 14.97
N THR A 86 5.48 4.38 15.38
CA THR A 86 5.97 4.29 16.75
C THR A 86 5.10 5.10 17.71
N ALA A 87 5.23 4.83 19.02
CA ALA A 87 4.61 5.65 20.06
C ALA A 87 5.00 7.15 19.99
N GLU A 88 6.18 7.47 19.46
CA GLU A 88 6.62 8.86 19.24
C GLU A 88 6.08 9.48 17.94
N GLY A 89 5.32 8.71 17.15
CA GLY A 89 4.78 9.15 15.88
C GLY A 89 5.81 9.12 14.73
N GLY A 90 6.79 8.22 14.73
CA GLY A 90 7.55 7.92 13.51
C GLY A 90 6.77 6.93 12.65
N ILE A 91 6.47 7.24 11.38
CA ILE A 91 5.91 6.24 10.45
C ILE A 91 7.04 5.28 10.06
N LEU A 92 6.78 3.98 10.13
CA LEU A 92 7.75 2.93 9.85
C LEU A 92 7.29 1.99 8.74
N GLY A 93 5.98 1.93 8.50
CA GLY A 93 5.37 1.08 7.50
C GLY A 93 4.09 1.70 6.95
N VAL A 94 3.84 1.48 5.67
CA VAL A 94 2.65 1.92 4.95
C VAL A 94 2.20 0.78 4.03
N ALA A 95 0.91 0.45 4.07
CA ALA A 95 0.27 -0.42 3.10
C ALA A 95 -0.74 0.40 2.29
N HIS A 96 -0.66 0.35 0.96
CA HIS A 96 -1.51 1.15 0.08
C HIS A 96 -1.64 0.52 -1.32
N SER A 97 -2.49 1.10 -2.18
CA SER A 97 -2.54 0.79 -3.62
C SER A 97 -2.17 2.02 -4.46
N GLU A 98 -1.98 1.87 -5.77
CA GLU A 98 -2.13 2.98 -6.74
C GLU A 98 -3.57 3.08 -7.26
N ASN A 99 -4.42 2.09 -6.92
CA ASN A 99 -5.83 1.98 -7.32
C ASN A 99 -6.02 1.95 -8.84
N GLU A 100 -4.97 1.57 -9.59
CA GLU A 100 -5.04 1.33 -11.03
C GLU A 100 -5.56 -0.08 -11.34
N GLU A 101 -5.17 -1.05 -10.49
CA GLU A 101 -5.49 -2.46 -10.66
C GLU A 101 -6.33 -3.01 -9.49
N PRO A 102 -7.30 -3.89 -9.75
CA PRO A 102 -8.01 -4.61 -8.69
C PRO A 102 -7.05 -5.43 -7.82
N GLY A 103 -7.17 -5.29 -6.50
CA GLY A 103 -6.41 -6.08 -5.52
C GLY A 103 -4.96 -5.63 -5.35
N GLU A 104 -4.53 -4.58 -6.03
CA GLU A 104 -3.17 -4.08 -5.96
C GLU A 104 -2.79 -3.62 -4.55
N ALA A 105 -1.63 -4.07 -4.08
CA ALA A 105 -1.06 -3.66 -2.82
C ALA A 105 0.45 -3.42 -2.94
N TRP A 106 0.90 -2.42 -2.20
CA TRP A 106 2.29 -1.99 -2.07
C TRP A 106 2.61 -1.80 -0.60
N ILE A 107 3.86 -2.10 -0.24
CA ILE A 107 4.39 -1.94 1.11
C ILE A 107 5.60 -1.03 1.05
N GLU A 108 5.53 0.10 1.76
CA GLU A 108 6.70 0.89 2.12
C GLU A 108 7.05 0.54 3.56
N ILE A 109 8.28 0.11 3.84
CA ILE A 109 8.65 -0.27 5.21
C ILE A 109 10.12 0.02 5.50
N HIS A 110 10.41 0.45 6.73
CA HIS A 110 11.77 0.56 7.22
C HIS A 110 12.39 -0.84 7.40
N PRO A 111 13.60 -1.14 6.89
CA PRO A 111 14.21 -2.48 6.92
C PRO A 111 14.28 -3.13 8.31
N ASP A 112 14.58 -2.35 9.36
CA ASP A 112 14.59 -2.85 10.75
C ASP A 112 13.21 -3.33 11.27
N TYR A 113 12.14 -3.12 10.51
CA TYR A 113 10.76 -3.43 10.90
C TYR A 113 10.09 -4.48 10.00
N LYS A 114 10.87 -5.19 9.17
CA LYS A 114 10.38 -6.29 8.30
C LYS A 114 9.66 -7.41 9.05
N TYR A 115 9.90 -7.57 10.36
CA TYR A 115 9.13 -8.48 11.21
C TYR A 115 7.62 -8.17 11.25
N LEU A 116 7.18 -6.99 10.78
CA LEU A 116 5.77 -6.61 10.66
C LEU A 116 5.10 -7.15 9.39
N TYR A 117 5.82 -7.77 8.45
CA TYR A 117 5.23 -8.25 7.20
C TYR A 117 3.99 -9.13 7.39
N PRO A 118 3.94 -10.12 8.32
CA PRO A 118 2.73 -10.90 8.52
C PRO A 118 1.50 -10.03 8.88
N GLU A 119 1.66 -9.07 9.80
CA GLU A 119 0.58 -8.15 10.19
C GLU A 119 0.17 -7.23 9.04
N ILE A 120 1.13 -6.79 8.23
CA ILE A 120 0.88 -5.95 7.05
C ILE A 120 0.12 -6.75 5.98
N ILE A 121 0.46 -8.02 5.77
CA ILE A 121 -0.25 -8.90 4.83
C ILE A 121 -1.69 -9.12 5.29
N ASP A 122 -1.92 -9.43 6.57
CA ASP A 122 -3.27 -9.56 7.13
C ASP A 122 -4.09 -8.29 6.85
N TYR A 123 -3.50 -7.11 7.07
CA TYR A 123 -4.14 -5.83 6.78
C TYR A 123 -4.46 -5.66 5.28
N ILE A 124 -3.52 -6.01 4.41
CA ILE A 124 -3.68 -5.92 2.95
C ILE A 124 -4.83 -6.83 2.49
N GLU A 125 -4.89 -8.08 2.96
CA GLU A 125 -5.96 -9.01 2.61
C GLU A 125 -7.33 -8.52 3.08
N GLU A 126 -7.40 -7.91 4.27
CA GLU A 126 -8.62 -7.36 4.82
C GLU A 126 -9.10 -6.11 4.07
N ASN A 127 -8.20 -5.22 3.68
CA ASN A 127 -8.52 -3.85 3.29
C ASN A 127 -8.29 -3.51 1.80
N LEU A 128 -7.37 -4.23 1.14
CA LEU A 128 -6.96 -3.95 -0.24
C LEU A 128 -7.33 -5.06 -1.22
N ALA A 129 -7.78 -6.22 -0.73
CA ALA A 129 -8.24 -7.31 -1.59
C ALA A 129 -9.41 -6.89 -2.49
N ASP A 130 -9.35 -7.27 -3.77
CA ASP A 130 -10.54 -7.24 -4.62
C ASP A 130 -11.36 -8.50 -4.38
N ARG A 131 -12.69 -8.35 -4.32
CA ARG A 131 -13.60 -9.44 -3.98
C ARG A 131 -14.71 -9.56 -5.02
N ALA A 132 -14.83 -10.74 -5.62
CA ALA A 132 -15.82 -11.05 -6.62
C ALA A 132 -16.23 -12.52 -6.57
N ASN A 133 -17.53 -12.80 -6.71
CA ASN A 133 -18.08 -14.17 -6.81
C ASN A 133 -17.64 -15.12 -5.68
N GLY A 134 -17.45 -14.59 -4.46
CA GLY A 134 -17.01 -15.37 -3.30
C GLY A 134 -15.49 -15.61 -3.21
N PHE A 135 -14.72 -15.08 -4.17
CA PHE A 135 -13.26 -15.08 -4.14
C PHE A 135 -12.74 -13.71 -3.72
N GLY A 136 -11.61 -13.69 -3.01
CA GLY A 136 -10.82 -12.50 -2.73
C GLY A 136 -9.39 -12.71 -3.19
N PHE A 137 -8.76 -11.69 -3.76
CA PHE A 137 -7.35 -11.76 -4.14
C PHE A 137 -6.65 -10.42 -3.92
N VAL A 138 -5.34 -10.52 -3.71
CA VAL A 138 -4.40 -9.40 -3.60
C VAL A 138 -3.32 -9.63 -4.64
N LYS A 139 -2.77 -8.55 -5.18
CA LYS A 139 -1.56 -8.52 -5.99
C LYS A 139 -0.51 -7.72 -5.23
N LEU A 140 0.44 -8.43 -4.63
CA LEU A 140 1.59 -7.84 -3.95
C LEU A 140 2.82 -8.00 -4.84
N TYR A 141 3.59 -6.93 -5.00
CA TYR A 141 4.85 -6.98 -5.74
C TYR A 141 6.00 -7.16 -4.75
N VAL A 142 6.77 -8.23 -4.94
CA VAL A 142 7.87 -8.62 -4.05
C VAL A 142 9.15 -8.64 -4.87
N ASN A 143 10.23 -8.09 -4.32
CA ASN A 143 11.56 -8.18 -4.94
C ASN A 143 12.13 -9.59 -4.70
N ASP A 144 12.76 -10.17 -5.72
CA ASP A 144 13.43 -11.47 -5.59
C ASP A 144 14.42 -11.49 -4.42
N GLY A 145 14.29 -12.48 -3.54
CA GLY A 145 15.17 -12.65 -2.38
C GLY A 145 14.87 -11.72 -1.19
N ASP A 146 13.75 -10.98 -1.21
CA ASP A 146 13.25 -10.29 -0.02
C ASP A 146 12.60 -11.28 0.96
N GLU A 147 12.71 -11.02 2.26
CA GLU A 147 12.04 -11.81 3.32
C GLU A 147 10.52 -11.91 3.11
N LEU A 148 9.92 -10.91 2.45
CA LEU A 148 8.51 -10.91 2.10
C LEU A 148 8.13 -12.09 1.17
N GLU A 149 9.06 -12.61 0.37
CA GLU A 149 8.85 -13.76 -0.54
C GLU A 149 8.56 -15.05 0.23
N GLU A 150 9.02 -15.18 1.48
CA GLU A 150 8.77 -16.36 2.31
C GLU A 150 7.35 -16.38 2.92
N ILE A 151 6.65 -15.24 2.87
CA ILE A 151 5.38 -15.01 3.57
C ILE A 151 4.22 -14.82 2.58
N ALA A 152 4.49 -14.24 1.41
CA ALA A 152 3.49 -13.89 0.39
C ALA A 152 3.20 -15.00 -0.64
#